data_AF-A0A7S0L172-F1
#
_entry.id   AF-A0A7S0L172-F1
#
_cell.length_a   1.000
_cell.length_b   1.000
_cell.length_c   1.000
_cell.angle_alpha   90.00
_cell.angle_beta   90.00
_cell.angle_gamma   90.00
#
_symmetry.space_group_name_H-M   'P 1'
#
loop_
_entity.id
_entity.type
_entity.pdbx_description
1 polymer ?
#
loop_
_entity_poly.entity_id
_entity_poly.type
_entity_poly.pdbx_seq_one_letter_code
_entity_poly.pdbx_strand_id
1 'polypeptide(L)'
;GVGASAGDDMQIEEGNLQHVTGKITKLLHLGWPVPYSVVRSHFSPTTVTDQDLIKALSCSAVMVRGNFVLQSHLTPYVNEPIIAQARTYILFLFQTLGYVQRFRLDRVYEGVSRMSSEILLMLLQEIGVKCENGWKFKLEDDVTFYQAFQEQAQMHTNYWERQKERYEPNMKLYNEATYDNKKKKTN
;
A
#
# COMPACT_ATOMS: atom_id res chain seq x y z
N GLY A 1 -46.35 7.71 18.32
CA GLY A 1 -44.98 8.20 18.10
C GLY A 1 -44.13 6.99 17.79
N VAL A 2 -43.61 6.92 16.57
CA VAL A 2 -42.83 5.77 16.09
C VAL A 2 -41.39 5.98 16.56
N GLY A 3 -40.97 5.22 17.56
CA GLY A 3 -39.56 5.07 17.91
C GLY A 3 -38.93 4.08 16.95
N ALA A 4 -38.37 4.59 15.85
CA ALA A 4 -37.42 3.82 15.05
C ALA A 4 -36.13 3.66 15.86
N SER A 5 -35.71 2.42 15.98
CA SER A 5 -34.65 1.92 16.86
C SER A 5 -33.27 2.27 16.29
N ALA A 6 -32.43 2.95 17.07
CA ALA A 6 -31.03 3.20 16.74
C ALA A 6 -30.23 1.89 16.46
N GLY A 7 -30.76 0.73 16.80
CA GLY A 7 -30.18 -0.58 16.47
C GLY A 7 -30.38 -1.01 15.01
N ASP A 8 -31.46 -0.59 14.36
CA ASP A 8 -31.75 -0.99 12.96
C ASP A 8 -30.92 -0.15 11.98
N ASP A 9 -30.79 1.16 12.23
CA ASP A 9 -29.97 2.06 11.42
C ASP A 9 -28.48 1.66 11.45
N MET A 10 -27.98 1.24 12.62
CA MET A 10 -26.58 0.81 12.79
C MET A 10 -26.27 -0.50 12.04
N GLN A 11 -27.20 -1.44 11.97
CA GLN A 11 -27.02 -2.68 11.20
C GLN A 11 -27.04 -2.44 9.69
N ILE A 12 -27.87 -1.50 9.23
CA ILE A 12 -27.93 -1.12 7.81
C ILE A 12 -26.63 -0.42 7.38
N GLU A 13 -26.10 0.48 8.19
CA GLU A 13 -24.82 1.15 7.93
C GLU A 13 -23.64 0.17 7.90
N GLU A 14 -23.61 -0.80 8.83
CA GLU A 14 -22.55 -1.80 8.88
C GLU A 14 -22.59 -2.73 7.65
N GLY A 15 -23.77 -3.18 7.24
CA GLY A 15 -23.95 -3.99 6.04
C GLY A 15 -23.51 -3.26 4.76
N ASN A 16 -23.81 -1.95 4.67
CA ASN A 16 -23.36 -1.12 3.55
C ASN A 16 -21.84 -0.97 3.53
N LEU A 17 -21.21 -0.66 4.67
CA LEU A 17 -19.76 -0.51 4.75
C LEU A 17 -19.02 -1.81 4.39
N GLN A 18 -19.51 -2.96 4.84
CA GLN A 18 -18.94 -4.26 4.49
C GLN A 18 -19.06 -4.52 2.98
N HIS A 19 -20.19 -4.20 2.36
CA HIS A 19 -20.38 -4.32 0.93
C HIS A 19 -19.39 -3.45 0.13
N VAL A 20 -19.28 -2.17 0.50
CA VAL A 20 -18.35 -1.22 -0.14
C VAL A 20 -16.91 -1.69 0.02
N THR A 21 -16.50 -2.08 1.23
CA THR A 21 -15.15 -2.59 1.54
C THR A 21 -14.84 -3.84 0.71
N GLY A 22 -15.77 -4.80 0.62
CA GLY A 22 -15.60 -5.99 -0.18
C GLY A 22 -15.41 -5.69 -1.68
N LYS A 23 -16.11 -4.69 -2.20
CA LYS A 23 -15.96 -4.26 -3.60
C LYS A 23 -14.63 -3.55 -3.85
N ILE A 24 -14.17 -2.70 -2.93
CA ILE A 24 -12.86 -2.05 -3.00
C ILE A 24 -11.73 -3.09 -2.92
N THR A 25 -11.80 -4.04 -1.98
CA THR A 25 -10.83 -5.14 -1.88
C THR A 25 -10.74 -5.92 -3.18
N LYS A 26 -11.88 -6.24 -3.81
CA LYS A 26 -11.91 -6.87 -5.14
C LYS A 26 -11.33 -5.98 -6.23
N LEU A 27 -11.51 -4.66 -6.18
CA LEU A 27 -10.89 -3.76 -7.16
C LEU A 27 -9.35 -3.75 -7.02
N LEU A 28 -8.84 -3.79 -5.78
CA LEU A 28 -7.42 -3.70 -5.46
C LEU A 28 -6.69 -5.05 -5.40
N HIS A 29 -7.38 -6.17 -5.67
CA HIS A 29 -6.85 -7.54 -5.44
C HIS A 29 -5.59 -7.87 -6.24
N LEU A 30 -5.38 -7.22 -7.40
CA LEU A 30 -4.16 -7.38 -8.19
C LEU A 30 -2.95 -6.69 -7.57
N GLY A 31 -3.15 -5.95 -6.47
CA GLY A 31 -2.09 -5.29 -5.74
C GLY A 31 -1.59 -3.99 -6.38
N TRP A 32 -2.13 -3.62 -7.53
CA TRP A 32 -1.73 -2.41 -8.24
C TRP A 32 -2.23 -1.16 -7.52
N PRO A 33 -1.45 -0.07 -7.54
CA PRO A 33 -1.94 1.23 -7.11
C PRO A 33 -3.13 1.68 -7.95
N VAL A 34 -4.15 2.25 -7.31
CA VAL A 34 -5.35 2.79 -7.96
C VAL A 34 -5.64 4.20 -7.42
N PRO A 35 -5.82 5.22 -8.30
CA PRO A 35 -6.20 6.56 -7.87
C PRO A 35 -7.60 6.57 -7.23
N TYR A 36 -7.86 7.55 -6.34
CA TYR A 36 -9.18 7.68 -5.73
C TYR A 36 -10.28 7.89 -6.77
N SER A 37 -10.02 8.69 -7.80
CA SER A 37 -10.97 8.95 -8.89
C SER A 37 -11.44 7.68 -9.59
N VAL A 38 -10.53 6.70 -9.76
CA VAL A 38 -10.87 5.38 -10.32
C VAL A 38 -11.73 4.62 -9.33
N VAL A 39 -11.36 4.54 -8.04
CA VAL A 39 -12.19 3.90 -7.00
C VAL A 39 -13.59 4.51 -7.01
N ARG A 40 -13.68 5.84 -6.99
CA ARG A 40 -14.93 6.60 -6.95
C ARG A 40 -15.86 6.31 -8.12
N SER A 41 -15.30 6.08 -9.31
CA SER A 41 -16.05 5.78 -10.54
C SER A 41 -16.82 4.47 -10.49
N HIS A 42 -16.45 3.55 -9.59
CA HIS A 42 -17.14 2.26 -9.41
C HIS A 42 -18.38 2.35 -8.51
N PHE A 43 -18.73 3.52 -7.97
CA PHE A 43 -19.83 3.68 -7.02
C PHE A 43 -20.74 4.84 -7.41
N SER A 44 -22.06 4.68 -7.24
CA SER A 44 -22.99 5.79 -7.49
C SER A 44 -22.88 6.85 -6.39
N PRO A 45 -22.73 8.15 -6.73
CA PRO A 45 -22.75 9.21 -5.75
C PRO A 45 -24.05 9.38 -4.97
N THR A 46 -25.16 8.84 -5.49
CA THR A 46 -26.45 8.87 -4.82
C THR A 46 -26.58 7.83 -3.70
N THR A 47 -25.72 6.81 -3.70
CA THR A 47 -25.82 5.67 -2.76
C THR A 47 -24.59 5.52 -1.86
N VAL A 48 -23.42 5.95 -2.33
CA VAL A 48 -22.16 5.85 -1.58
C VAL A 48 -21.49 7.22 -1.61
N THR A 49 -21.34 7.79 -0.43
CA THR A 49 -20.69 9.09 -0.23
C THR A 49 -19.17 8.93 -0.27
N ASP A 50 -18.47 10.06 -0.40
CA ASP A 50 -17.01 10.04 -0.33
C ASP A 50 -16.52 9.60 1.06
N GLN A 51 -17.25 9.95 2.13
CA GLN A 51 -16.94 9.50 3.49
C GLN A 51 -17.04 7.98 3.63
N ASP A 52 -18.06 7.35 3.04
CA ASP A 52 -18.20 5.88 3.04
C ASP A 52 -17.01 5.21 2.34
N LEU A 53 -16.58 5.77 1.19
CA LEU A 53 -15.43 5.26 0.45
C LEU A 53 -14.13 5.42 1.23
N ILE A 54 -13.92 6.58 1.86
CA ILE A 54 -12.75 6.83 2.70
C ILE A 54 -12.73 5.86 3.89
N LYS A 55 -13.87 5.64 4.54
CA LYS A 55 -13.99 4.70 5.66
C LYS A 55 -13.66 3.28 5.19
N ALA A 56 -14.23 2.83 4.08
CA ALA A 56 -13.96 1.53 3.49
C ALA A 56 -12.49 1.36 3.04
N LEU A 57 -11.87 2.42 2.48
CA LEU A 57 -10.46 2.44 2.12
C LEU A 57 -9.56 2.33 3.34
N SER A 58 -9.89 2.98 4.46
CA SER A 58 -9.09 2.85 5.69
C SER A 58 -9.08 1.42 6.24
N CYS A 59 -10.13 0.64 5.97
CA CYS A 59 -10.23 -0.78 6.35
C CYS A 59 -9.53 -1.74 5.37
N SER A 60 -9.32 -1.35 4.11
CA SER A 60 -8.88 -2.28 3.05
C SER A 60 -7.59 -1.89 2.33
N ALA A 61 -7.22 -0.62 2.36
CA ALA A 61 -6.14 -0.06 1.58
C ALA A 61 -5.20 0.80 2.44
N VAL A 62 -4.03 1.08 1.87
CA VAL A 62 -3.08 2.07 2.37
C VAL A 62 -2.79 3.06 1.25
N MET A 63 -2.75 4.35 1.59
CA MET A 63 -2.41 5.38 0.62
C MET A 63 -0.89 5.52 0.49
N VAL A 64 -0.38 5.46 -0.73
CA VAL A 64 1.02 5.74 -1.11
C VAL A 64 0.98 6.82 -2.18
N ARG A 65 1.57 7.98 -1.86
CA ARG A 65 1.66 9.13 -2.77
C ARG A 65 0.32 9.51 -3.43
N GLY A 66 -0.74 9.57 -2.62
CA GLY A 66 -2.11 9.90 -3.07
C GLY A 66 -2.89 8.76 -3.73
N ASN A 67 -2.24 7.62 -4.01
CA ASN A 67 -2.87 6.47 -4.65
C ASN A 67 -3.11 5.33 -3.63
N PHE A 68 -4.11 4.49 -3.86
CA PHE A 68 -4.48 3.42 -2.93
C PHE A 68 -3.95 2.06 -3.37
N VAL A 69 -3.37 1.34 -2.42
CA VAL A 69 -2.87 -0.03 -2.60
C VAL A 69 -3.51 -0.92 -1.54
N LEU A 70 -3.89 -2.15 -1.90
CA LEU A 70 -4.44 -3.11 -0.93
C LEU A 70 -3.49 -3.29 0.27
N GLN A 71 -4.02 -3.36 1.49
CA GLN A 71 -3.21 -3.62 2.68
C GLN A 71 -2.53 -4.99 2.59
N SER A 72 -1.26 -5.08 2.98
CA SER A 72 -0.47 -6.30 2.80
C SER A 72 -1.05 -7.53 3.49
N HIS A 73 -1.79 -7.38 4.59
CA HIS A 73 -2.45 -8.50 5.28
C HIS A 73 -3.75 -8.98 4.61
N LEU A 74 -4.26 -8.24 3.62
CA LEU A 74 -5.41 -8.62 2.79
C LEU A 74 -4.99 -9.18 1.43
N THR A 75 -3.68 -9.26 1.17
CA THR A 75 -3.13 -9.91 -0.02
C THR A 75 -3.13 -11.44 0.13
N PRO A 76 -2.90 -12.21 -0.94
CA PRO A 76 -2.72 -13.66 -0.86
C PRO A 76 -1.58 -14.11 0.09
N TYR A 77 -0.72 -13.19 0.51
CA TYR A 77 0.40 -13.43 1.42
C TYR A 77 0.01 -13.40 2.92
N VAL A 78 -1.29 -13.40 3.26
CA VAL A 78 -1.75 -13.35 4.66
C VAL A 78 -1.17 -14.45 5.55
N ASN A 79 -0.92 -15.63 4.98
CA ASN A 79 -0.31 -16.77 5.69
C ASN A 79 1.23 -16.72 5.72
N GLU A 80 1.83 -15.66 5.17
CA GLU A 80 3.27 -15.44 5.03
C GLU A 80 3.65 -14.08 5.64
N PRO A 81 3.69 -13.95 6.98
CA PRO A 81 3.89 -12.66 7.64
C PRO A 81 5.15 -11.92 7.18
N ILE A 82 6.22 -12.64 6.85
CA ILE A 82 7.46 -12.05 6.36
C ILE A 82 7.30 -11.43 4.96
N ILE A 83 6.49 -12.04 4.09
CA ILE A 83 6.18 -11.51 2.74
C ILE A 83 5.30 -10.28 2.86
N ALA A 84 4.26 -10.33 3.71
CA ALA A 84 3.42 -9.17 3.98
C ALA A 84 4.22 -8.00 4.57
N GLN A 85 5.16 -8.27 5.48
CA GLN A 85 6.07 -7.26 6.04
C GLN A 85 7.02 -6.68 4.98
N ALA A 86 7.57 -7.51 4.10
CA ALA A 86 8.42 -7.04 2.99
C ALA A 86 7.65 -6.16 2.03
N ARG A 87 6.43 -6.54 1.66
CA ARG A 87 5.56 -5.72 0.82
C ARG A 87 5.28 -4.35 1.44
N THR A 88 4.93 -4.31 2.73
CA THR A 88 4.71 -3.05 3.44
C THR A 88 5.99 -2.20 3.50
N TYR A 89 7.16 -2.82 3.69
CA TYR A 89 8.43 -2.10 3.65
C TYR A 89 8.73 -1.52 2.26
N ILE A 90 8.44 -2.24 1.18
CA ILE A 90 8.59 -1.70 -0.19
C ILE A 90 7.64 -0.51 -0.42
N LEU A 91 6.39 -0.58 0.06
CA LEU A 91 5.46 0.55 0.00
C LEU A 91 5.98 1.76 0.80
N PHE A 92 6.57 1.52 1.97
CA PHE A 92 7.23 2.55 2.76
C PHE A 92 8.40 3.20 1.98
N LEU A 93 9.24 2.41 1.32
CA LEU A 93 10.32 2.95 0.49
C LEU A 93 9.79 3.81 -0.67
N PHE A 94 8.71 3.39 -1.33
CA PHE A 94 8.07 4.24 -2.36
C PHE A 94 7.52 5.53 -1.78
N GLN A 95 6.89 5.48 -0.60
CA GLN A 95 6.35 6.66 0.06
C GLN A 95 7.45 7.65 0.48
N THR A 96 8.56 7.15 1.03
CA THR A 96 9.61 8.00 1.63
C THR A 96 10.67 8.44 0.63
N LEU A 97 11.09 7.56 -0.28
CA LEU A 97 12.17 7.81 -1.22
C LEU A 97 11.67 8.07 -2.64
N GLY A 98 10.46 7.64 -2.99
CA GLY A 98 9.92 7.70 -4.36
C GLY A 98 10.49 6.63 -5.31
N TYR A 99 11.54 5.92 -4.91
CA TYR A 99 12.17 4.87 -5.71
C TYR A 99 12.76 3.74 -4.85
N VAL A 100 12.92 2.56 -5.45
CA VAL A 100 13.50 1.36 -4.83
C VAL A 100 14.61 0.77 -5.68
N GLN A 101 15.80 0.62 -5.12
CA GLN A 101 16.93 -0.07 -5.73
C GLN A 101 16.89 -1.54 -5.32
N ARG A 102 16.85 -2.42 -6.33
CA ARG A 102 16.69 -3.85 -6.10
C ARG A 102 17.81 -4.44 -5.25
N PHE A 103 19.07 -4.21 -5.62
CA PHE A 103 20.20 -4.80 -4.88
C PHE A 103 20.22 -4.41 -3.40
N ARG A 104 19.77 -3.18 -3.06
CA ARG A 104 19.65 -2.71 -1.68
C ARG A 104 18.53 -3.44 -0.95
N LEU A 105 17.40 -3.66 -1.61
CA LEU A 105 16.29 -4.42 -1.07
C LEU A 105 16.69 -5.89 -0.81
N ASP A 106 17.43 -6.52 -1.73
CA ASP A 106 17.95 -7.88 -1.54
C ASP A 106 18.84 -7.95 -0.29
N ARG A 107 19.69 -6.95 -0.06
CA ARG A 107 20.56 -6.88 1.12
C ARG A 107 19.79 -6.80 2.44
N VAL A 108 18.64 -6.13 2.48
CA VAL A 108 17.79 -6.05 3.69
C VAL A 108 17.27 -7.42 4.10
N TYR A 109 17.03 -8.31 3.14
CA TYR A 109 16.44 -9.63 3.37
C TYR A 109 17.45 -10.78 3.21
N GLU A 110 18.75 -10.48 3.14
CA GLU A 110 19.77 -11.50 3.04
C GLU A 110 19.76 -12.42 4.28
N GLY A 111 19.67 -13.74 4.05
CA GLY A 111 19.58 -14.73 5.14
C GLY A 111 18.21 -14.83 5.81
N VAL A 112 17.21 -14.06 5.39
CA VAL A 112 15.84 -14.16 5.92
C VAL A 112 15.14 -15.37 5.31
N SER A 113 14.76 -16.32 6.17
CA SER A 113 14.05 -17.53 5.75
C SER A 113 12.75 -17.20 4.98
N ARG A 114 12.48 -17.97 3.91
CA ARG A 114 11.30 -17.83 3.03
C ARG A 114 11.23 -16.52 2.24
N MET A 115 12.27 -15.67 2.30
CA MET A 115 12.39 -14.50 1.45
C MET A 115 13.46 -14.73 0.39
N SER A 116 13.03 -15.02 -0.84
CA SER A 116 13.94 -15.13 -1.98
C SER A 116 14.00 -13.83 -2.76
N SER A 117 15.05 -13.67 -3.57
CA SER A 117 15.17 -12.52 -4.46
C SER A 117 14.01 -12.48 -5.47
N GLU A 118 13.53 -13.64 -5.95
CA GLU A 118 12.39 -13.75 -6.86
C GLU A 118 11.09 -13.25 -6.20
N ILE A 119 10.88 -13.52 -4.91
CA ILE A 119 9.71 -12.99 -4.17
C ILE A 119 9.80 -11.47 -4.10
N LEU A 120 10.97 -10.91 -3.77
CA LEU A 120 11.16 -9.45 -3.78
C LEU A 120 10.95 -8.85 -5.17
N LEU A 121 11.31 -9.57 -6.25
CA LEU A 121 11.03 -9.15 -7.63
C LEU A 121 9.53 -9.10 -7.90
N MET A 122 8.81 -10.15 -7.53
CA MET A 122 7.37 -10.26 -7.70
C MET A 122 6.66 -9.10 -6.99
N LEU A 123 7.03 -8.84 -5.73
CA LEU A 123 6.47 -7.72 -4.96
C LEU A 123 6.77 -6.38 -5.64
N LEU A 124 7.99 -6.15 -6.13
CA LEU A 124 8.31 -4.92 -6.86
C LEU A 124 7.51 -4.77 -8.16
N GLN A 125 7.29 -5.85 -8.90
CA GLN A 125 6.50 -5.86 -10.13
C GLN A 125 5.01 -5.60 -9.89
N GLU A 126 4.49 -5.95 -8.71
CA GLU A 126 3.12 -5.69 -8.29
C GLU A 126 2.83 -4.18 -8.21
N ILE A 127 3.74 -3.40 -7.61
CA ILE A 127 3.49 -1.99 -7.23
C ILE A 127 4.37 -0.97 -7.95
N GLY A 128 5.48 -1.40 -8.54
CA GLY A 128 6.45 -0.55 -9.21
C GLY A 128 6.63 -0.86 -10.69
N VAL A 129 7.32 0.04 -11.38
CA VAL A 129 7.79 -0.12 -12.75
C VAL A 129 9.30 0.08 -12.78
N LYS A 130 10.01 -0.77 -13.54
CA LYS A 130 11.46 -0.71 -13.67
C LYS A 130 11.87 0.59 -14.39
N CYS A 131 12.88 1.25 -13.86
CA CYS A 131 13.54 2.41 -14.45
C CYS A 131 15.05 2.19 -14.51
N GLU A 132 15.80 3.15 -15.04
CA GLU A 132 17.26 3.05 -15.25
C GLU A 132 18.01 2.65 -13.97
N ASN A 133 17.68 3.26 -12.84
CA ASN A 133 18.41 3.11 -11.58
C ASN A 133 17.63 2.36 -10.49
N GLY A 134 16.57 1.62 -10.85
CA GLY A 134 15.78 0.86 -9.89
C GLY A 134 14.33 0.68 -10.32
N TRP A 135 13.42 0.94 -9.38
CA TRP A 135 11.98 0.85 -9.54
C TRP A 135 11.37 2.15 -9.06
N LYS A 136 10.43 2.71 -9.82
CA LYS A 136 9.58 3.81 -9.36
C LYS A 136 8.17 3.31 -9.14
N PHE A 137 7.38 4.06 -8.38
CA PHE A 137 5.97 3.75 -8.17
C PHE A 137 5.23 3.77 -9.53
N LYS A 138 4.26 2.86 -9.73
CA LYS A 138 3.57 2.71 -11.02
C LYS A 138 2.79 3.95 -11.45
N LEU A 139 2.28 4.72 -10.49
CA LEU A 139 1.51 5.93 -10.73
C LEU A 139 2.28 7.16 -10.27
N GLU A 140 1.99 8.28 -10.92
CA GLU A 140 2.43 9.59 -10.46
C GLU A 140 1.59 10.03 -9.23
N ASP A 141 2.03 11.09 -8.56
CA ASP A 141 1.39 11.56 -7.33
C ASP A 141 -0.02 12.08 -7.61
N ASP A 142 -1.00 11.58 -6.86
CA ASP A 142 -2.38 12.07 -6.94
C ASP A 142 -2.53 13.35 -6.10
N VAL A 143 -2.03 14.46 -6.65
CA VAL A 143 -2.11 15.79 -6.03
C VAL A 143 -3.58 16.21 -5.82
N THR A 144 -4.49 15.75 -6.68
CA THR A 144 -5.91 16.10 -6.59
C THR A 144 -6.53 15.49 -5.33
N PHE A 145 -6.17 14.26 -4.98
CA PHE A 145 -6.60 13.64 -3.72
C PHE A 145 -6.10 14.42 -2.51
N TYR A 146 -4.81 14.79 -2.48
CA TYR A 146 -4.24 15.56 -1.38
C TYR A 146 -4.96 16.90 -1.15
N GLN A 147 -5.36 17.57 -2.23
CA GLN A 147 -6.07 18.84 -2.15
C GLN A 147 -7.52 18.66 -1.68
N ALA A 148 -8.20 17.61 -2.14
CA ALA A 148 -9.61 17.36 -1.83
C ALA A 148 -9.83 16.74 -0.44
N PHE A 149 -8.91 15.91 0.06
CA PHE A 149 -9.06 15.10 1.28
C PHE A 149 -7.89 15.30 2.26
N GLN A 150 -7.66 16.55 2.66
CA GLN A 150 -6.49 16.94 3.46
C GLN A 150 -6.41 16.22 4.83
N GLU A 151 -7.54 16.05 5.51
CA GLU A 151 -7.60 15.37 6.80
C GLU A 151 -7.16 13.90 6.67
N GLN A 152 -7.68 13.20 5.65
CA GLN A 152 -7.33 11.82 5.36
C GLN A 152 -5.85 11.70 4.95
N ALA A 153 -5.36 12.64 4.15
CA ALA A 153 -3.95 12.70 3.79
C ALA A 153 -3.04 12.87 5.03
N GLN A 154 -3.47 13.68 6.01
CA GLN A 154 -2.75 13.84 7.27
C GLN A 154 -2.76 12.54 8.10
N MET A 155 -3.91 11.85 8.18
CA MET A 155 -3.99 10.55 8.88
C MET A 155 -3.02 9.52 8.28
N HIS A 156 -2.90 9.47 6.94
CA HIS A 156 -1.94 8.59 6.26
C HIS A 156 -0.49 9.03 6.46
N THR A 157 -0.22 10.33 6.53
CA THR A 157 1.12 10.84 6.90
C THR A 157 1.52 10.32 8.29
N ASN A 158 0.61 10.40 9.27
CA ASN A 158 0.82 9.87 10.62
C ASN A 158 0.98 8.33 10.64
N TYR A 159 0.33 7.62 9.72
CA TYR A 159 0.55 6.18 9.54
C TYR A 159 1.99 5.89 9.10
N TRP A 160 2.50 6.61 8.11
CA TRP A 160 3.86 6.39 7.59
C TRP A 160 4.96 6.82 8.55
N GLU A 161 4.75 7.88 9.34
CA GLU A 161 5.68 8.23 10.42
C GLU A 161 5.81 7.09 11.45
N ARG A 162 4.72 6.41 11.80
CA ARG A 162 4.79 5.21 12.65
C ARG A 162 5.51 4.04 11.98
N GLN A 163 5.37 3.89 10.65
CA GLN A 163 6.12 2.87 9.92
C GLN A 163 7.62 3.18 9.86
N LYS A 164 8.00 4.46 9.84
CA LYS A 164 9.40 4.89 9.86
C LYS A 164 10.13 4.36 11.09
N GLU A 165 9.56 4.53 12.28
CA GLU A 165 10.12 3.97 13.52
C GLU A 165 10.27 2.44 13.44
N ARG A 166 9.25 1.75 12.91
CA ARG A 166 9.25 0.29 12.77
C ARG A 166 10.33 -0.20 11.79
N TYR A 167 10.55 0.51 10.70
CA TYR A 167 11.44 0.09 9.62
C TYR A 167 12.82 0.75 9.65
N GLU A 168 13.13 1.53 10.69
CA GLU A 168 14.44 2.17 10.87
C GLU A 168 15.62 1.18 10.71
N PRO A 169 15.59 -0.04 11.30
CA PRO A 169 16.68 -1.00 11.10
C PRO A 169 16.84 -1.44 9.64
N ASN A 170 15.72 -1.67 8.94
CA ASN A 170 15.72 -2.06 7.54
C ASN A 170 16.21 -0.91 6.65
N MET A 171 15.81 0.32 6.95
CA MET A 171 16.23 1.52 6.24
C MET A 171 17.73 1.76 6.39
N LYS A 172 18.30 1.50 7.57
CA LYS A 172 19.75 1.56 7.79
C LYS A 172 20.49 0.56 6.90
N LEU A 173 20.10 -0.71 6.92
CA LEU A 173 20.69 -1.75 6.06
C LEU A 173 20.56 -1.42 4.57
N TYR A 174 19.41 -0.87 4.18
CA TYR A 174 19.14 -0.46 2.81
C TYR A 174 20.08 0.67 2.37
N ASN A 175 20.32 1.67 3.23
CA ASN A 175 21.18 2.82 2.92
C ASN A 175 22.68 2.46 2.93
N GLU A 176 23.10 1.53 3.79
CA GLU A 176 24.48 1.02 3.85
C GLU A 176 24.84 0.13 2.66
N ALA A 177 23.84 -0.40 1.95
CA ALA A 177 24.06 -1.24 0.78
C ALA A 177 24.68 -0.43 -0.38
N THR A 178 25.96 -0.73 -0.64
CA THR A 178 26.72 -0.21 -1.77
C THR A 178 26.73 -1.23 -2.91
N TYR A 179 26.84 -0.74 -4.15
CA TYR A 179 26.93 -1.61 -5.31
C TYR A 179 28.34 -2.22 -5.36
N ASP A 180 28.50 -3.42 -4.82
CA ASP A 180 29.79 -4.12 -4.86
C ASP A 180 30.05 -4.63 -6.28
N ASN A 181 30.83 -3.87 -7.06
CA ASN A 181 31.23 -4.18 -8.45
C ASN A 181 32.12 -5.45 -8.59
N LYS A 182 32.31 -6.26 -7.55
CA LYS A 182 33.35 -7.29 -7.48
C LYS A 182 33.04 -8.62 -8.17
N LYS A 183 31.85 -8.83 -8.75
CA LYS A 183 31.51 -10.08 -9.48
C LYS A 183 31.72 -10.06 -11.00
N LYS A 184 32.50 -9.10 -11.55
CA LYS A 184 32.90 -9.09 -12.99
C LYS A 184 34.36 -9.47 -13.25
N LYS A 185 34.98 -10.32 -12.41
CA LYS A 185 36.29 -10.93 -12.71
C LYS A 185 36.30 -12.43 -12.37
N THR A 186 35.56 -13.20 -13.15
CA THR A 186 35.83 -14.62 -13.38
C THR A 186 35.44 -14.90 -14.82
N ASN A 187 36.37 -14.61 -15.72
CA ASN A 187 36.59 -15.30 -16.99
C ASN A 187 38.11 -15.38 -17.15
#